data_AF-A0A3D1MCR5-F1
#
_entry.id   AF-A0A3D1MCR5-F1
#
_cell.length_a   1.000
_cell.length_b   1.000
_cell.length_c   1.000
_cell.angle_alpha   90.00
_cell.angle_beta   90.00
_cell.angle_gamma   90.00
#
_symmetry.space_group_name_H-M   'P 1'
#
loop_
_entity.id
_entity.type
_entity.pdbx_description
1 polymer ?
#
loop_
_entity_poly.entity_id
_entity_poly.type
_entity_poly.pdbx_seq_one_letter_code
_entity_poly.pdbx_strand_id
1 'polypeptide(L)'
;MESKQKEQVFIERSRGLNIMNGAGKLLNRLGFNIYKLDAGSIIQKATKDASYQGKVPSELVVGLEQLIQSINKESRINAFGSIALKGLFKRTLTSRLKVEQSLHDNPDILKSKITAPVFIIGMPRTGTTILHSLLNEDV
;
A
#
# COMPACT_ATOMS: atom_id res chain seq x y z
N MET A 1 10.39 -3.33 42.75
CA MET A 1 10.80 -3.14 41.34
C MET A 1 10.32 -4.34 40.55
N GLU A 2 9.08 -4.30 40.06
CA GLU A 2 8.51 -5.39 39.26
C GLU A 2 8.95 -5.26 37.82
N SER A 3 9.70 -6.26 37.36
CA SER A 3 10.07 -6.47 35.97
C SER A 3 8.84 -6.88 35.15
N LYS A 4 8.28 -5.94 34.37
CA LYS A 4 7.28 -6.27 33.34
C LYS A 4 7.89 -7.25 32.33
N GLN A 5 7.50 -8.52 32.43
CA GLN A 5 7.76 -9.52 31.41
C GLN A 5 7.12 -9.03 30.09
N LYS A 6 7.93 -8.91 29.04
CA LYS A 6 7.42 -8.74 27.67
C LYS A 6 6.67 -10.02 27.31
N GLU A 7 5.35 -10.00 27.39
CA GLU A 7 4.51 -11.00 26.73
C GLU A 7 4.84 -10.95 25.24
N GLN A 8 5.69 -11.87 24.79
CA GLN A 8 5.94 -12.07 23.38
C GLN A 8 4.67 -12.70 22.81
N VAL A 9 3.87 -11.90 22.11
CA VAL A 9 2.77 -12.41 21.30
C VAL A 9 3.36 -13.39 20.28
N PHE A 10 3.21 -14.69 20.55
CA PHE A 10 3.64 -15.74 19.65
C PHE A 10 2.62 -15.85 18.52
N ILE A 11 2.88 -15.14 17.42
CA ILE A 11 2.07 -15.26 16.22
C ILE A 11 2.38 -16.63 15.60
N GLU A 12 1.43 -17.56 15.63
CA GLU A 12 1.54 -18.80 14.86
C GLU A 12 1.68 -18.45 13.37
N ARG A 13 2.78 -18.89 12.76
CA ARG A 13 3.08 -18.68 11.35
C ARG A 13 3.02 -20.01 10.63
N SER A 14 2.36 -20.02 9.47
CA SER A 14 2.33 -21.22 8.64
C SER A 14 3.75 -21.68 8.29
N ARG A 15 3.93 -23.00 8.12
CA ARG A 15 5.23 -23.59 7.74
C ARG A 15 5.78 -22.96 6.46
N GLY A 16 4.91 -22.66 5.49
CA GLY A 16 5.28 -21.97 4.25
C GLY A 16 5.83 -20.56 4.47
N LEU A 17 5.22 -19.78 5.37
CA LEU A 17 5.70 -18.42 5.69
C LEU A 17 7.08 -18.44 6.34
N ASN A 18 7.35 -19.44 7.19
CA ASN A 18 8.66 -19.61 7.82
C ASN A 18 9.73 -20.01 6.81
N ILE A 19 9.41 -20.92 5.88
CA ILE A 19 10.31 -21.30 4.79
C ILE A 19 10.66 -20.08 3.94
N MET A 20 9.66 -19.30 3.52
CA MET A 20 9.88 -18.13 2.69
C MET A 20 10.75 -17.06 3.39
N ASN A 21 10.51 -16.83 4.68
CA ASN A 21 11.36 -15.92 5.46
C ASN A 21 12.78 -16.48 5.66
N GLY A 22 12.93 -17.80 5.82
CA GLY A 22 14.23 -18.48 5.92
C GLY A 22 15.04 -18.36 4.63
N ALA A 23 14.44 -18.71 3.49
CA ALA A 23 15.02 -18.55 2.16
C ALA A 23 15.41 -17.08 1.91
N GLY A 24 14.55 -16.14 2.29
CA GLY A 24 14.86 -14.73 2.18
C GLY A 24 16.07 -14.30 3.01
N LYS A 25 16.22 -14.80 4.24
CA LYS A 25 17.41 -14.52 5.08
C LYS A 25 18.69 -15.04 4.44
N LEU A 26 18.63 -16.22 3.81
CA LEU A 26 19.77 -16.80 3.11
C LEU A 26 20.16 -15.96 1.89
N LEU A 27 19.20 -15.59 1.04
CA LEU A 27 19.44 -14.73 -0.13
C LEU A 27 20.03 -13.37 0.26
N ASN A 28 19.55 -12.78 1.37
CA ASN A 28 20.09 -11.52 1.86
C ASN A 28 21.52 -11.65 2.39
N ARG A 29 21.87 -12.78 3.03
CA ARG A 29 23.26 -13.07 3.44
C ARG A 29 24.19 -13.26 2.24
N LEU A 30 23.66 -13.75 1.13
CA LEU A 30 24.38 -13.92 -0.13
C LEU A 30 24.48 -12.62 -0.94
N GLY A 31 24.04 -11.47 -0.39
CA GLY A 31 24.20 -10.15 -1.00
C GLY A 31 23.00 -9.65 -1.82
N PHE A 32 21.93 -10.45 -1.95
CA PHE A 32 20.71 -10.02 -2.63
C PHE A 32 19.84 -9.18 -1.68
N ASN A 33 19.72 -7.88 -1.93
CA ASN A 33 19.03 -6.93 -1.05
C ASN A 33 17.48 -7.01 -1.18
N ILE A 34 16.93 -8.21 -1.00
CA ILE A 34 15.52 -8.56 -1.28
C ILE A 34 14.51 -7.81 -0.39
N TYR A 35 14.97 -7.32 0.77
CA TYR A 35 14.15 -6.56 1.70
C TYR A 35 13.97 -5.12 1.28
N LYS A 36 14.87 -4.57 0.45
CA LYS A 36 14.80 -3.17 0.05
C LYS A 36 13.63 -2.94 -0.90
N LEU A 37 12.86 -1.90 -0.62
CA LEU A 37 11.87 -1.33 -1.54
C LEU A 37 12.53 -0.23 -2.37
N ASP A 38 12.10 -0.12 -3.61
CA ASP A 38 12.62 0.86 -4.58
C ASP A 38 11.44 1.57 -5.24
N ALA A 39 11.35 2.89 -5.06
CA ALA A 39 10.24 3.69 -5.54
C ALA A 39 10.17 3.72 -7.07
N GLY A 40 11.32 3.88 -7.74
CA GLY A 40 11.41 3.96 -9.20
C GLY A 40 10.85 2.70 -9.87
N SER A 41 11.23 1.52 -9.40
CA SER A 41 10.74 0.25 -9.93
C SER A 41 9.23 0.05 -9.70
N ILE A 42 8.69 0.53 -8.57
CA ILE A 42 7.25 0.47 -8.28
C ILE A 42 6.51 1.41 -9.23
N ILE A 43 6.99 2.66 -9.40
CA ILE A 43 6.39 3.65 -10.30
C ILE A 43 6.43 3.14 -11.75
N GLN A 44 7.57 2.63 -12.21
CA GLN A 44 7.73 2.10 -13.56
C GLN A 44 6.75 0.96 -13.84
N LYS A 45 6.67 -0.02 -12.92
CA LYS A 45 5.74 -1.15 -13.05
C LYS A 45 4.29 -0.70 -13.01
N ALA A 46 3.95 0.21 -12.10
CA ALA A 46 2.59 0.69 -11.95
C ALA A 46 2.12 1.50 -13.17
N THR A 47 3.00 2.33 -13.73
CA THR A 47 2.77 3.11 -14.95
C THR A 47 2.51 2.19 -16.14
N LYS A 48 3.35 1.15 -16.29
CA LYS A 48 3.17 0.12 -17.31
C LYS A 48 1.85 -0.64 -17.12
N ASP A 49 1.55 -1.13 -15.92
CA ASP A 49 0.33 -1.89 -15.61
C ASP A 49 -0.96 -1.03 -15.76
N ALA A 50 -0.84 0.29 -15.66
CA ALA A 50 -1.94 1.23 -15.85
C ALA A 50 -2.11 1.68 -17.32
N SER A 51 -1.15 1.36 -18.21
CA SER A 51 -1.06 1.96 -19.55
C SER A 51 -1.13 3.49 -19.52
N TYR A 52 -0.58 4.11 -18.46
CA TYR A 52 -0.69 5.55 -18.25
C TYR A 52 0.29 6.30 -19.16
N GLN A 53 -0.24 7.26 -19.92
CA GLN A 53 0.51 8.00 -20.94
C GLN A 53 0.99 9.36 -20.45
N GLY A 54 0.47 9.84 -19.32
CA GLY A 54 0.84 11.11 -18.73
C GLY A 54 2.12 11.05 -17.90
N LYS A 55 2.54 12.22 -17.40
CA LYS A 55 3.62 12.33 -16.42
C LYS A 55 3.06 12.03 -15.03
N VAL A 56 3.68 11.11 -14.30
CA VAL A 56 3.30 10.82 -12.91
C VAL A 56 3.40 12.11 -12.07
N PRO A 57 2.35 12.49 -11.32
CA PRO A 57 2.33 13.70 -10.51
C PRO A 57 3.51 13.75 -9.53
N SER A 58 4.13 14.93 -9.40
CA SER A 58 5.38 15.09 -8.65
C SER A 58 5.21 14.85 -7.15
N GLU A 59 4.06 15.24 -6.61
CA GLU A 59 3.68 15.08 -5.21
C GLU A 59 3.56 13.60 -4.85
N LEU A 60 3.08 12.78 -5.79
CA LEU A 60 2.97 11.34 -5.62
C LEU A 60 4.36 10.71 -5.53
N VAL A 61 5.28 11.11 -6.41
CA VAL A 61 6.66 10.61 -6.41
C VAL A 61 7.33 10.92 -5.08
N VAL A 62 7.26 12.18 -4.64
CA VAL A 62 7.85 12.63 -3.36
C VAL A 62 7.26 11.86 -2.18
N GLY A 63 5.93 11.73 -2.10
CA GLY A 63 5.29 11.02 -1.00
C GLY A 63 5.66 9.52 -0.95
N LEU A 64 5.73 8.86 -2.12
CA LEU A 64 6.12 7.45 -2.19
C LEU A 64 7.60 7.24 -1.83
N GLU A 65 8.48 8.12 -2.28
CA GLU A 65 9.91 8.07 -1.93
C GLU A 65 10.13 8.23 -0.43
N GLN A 66 9.48 9.22 0.19
CA GLN A 66 9.55 9.43 1.64
C GLN A 66 9.03 8.23 2.43
N LEU A 67 7.89 7.66 2.01
CA LEU A 67 7.33 6.47 2.64
C LEU A 67 8.28 5.26 2.52
N ILE A 68 8.82 5.01 1.32
CA ILE A 68 9.75 3.90 1.09
C ILE A 68 11.05 4.10 1.87
N GLN A 69 11.54 5.34 1.98
CA GLN A 69 12.72 5.67 2.78
C GLN A 69 12.49 5.34 4.27
N SER A 70 11.36 5.76 4.84
CA SER A 70 11.00 5.44 6.24
C SER A 70 10.86 3.92 6.43
N ILE A 71 10.17 3.22 5.54
CA ILE A 71 10.02 1.75 5.61
C ILE A 71 11.40 1.07 5.58
N ASN A 72 12.26 1.43 4.64
CA ASN A 72 13.60 0.84 4.52
C ASN A 72 14.47 1.12 5.75
N LYS A 73 14.29 2.27 6.43
CA LYS A 73 15.09 2.68 7.59
C LYS A 73 14.58 2.12 8.92
N GLU A 74 13.27 2.03 9.10
CA GLU A 74 12.66 1.90 10.43
C GLU A 74 11.86 0.60 10.64
N SER A 75 11.28 0.02 9.58
CA SER A 75 10.22 -0.98 9.72
C SER A 75 10.66 -2.43 10.02
N ARG A 76 11.98 -2.73 10.02
CA ARG A 76 12.55 -4.08 10.19
C ARG A 76 11.77 -5.18 9.44
N ILE A 77 11.40 -4.91 8.19
CA ILE A 77 10.59 -5.81 7.37
C ILE A 77 11.31 -7.12 7.06
N ASN A 78 10.53 -8.20 6.99
CA ASN A 78 11.00 -9.51 6.54
C ASN A 78 10.68 -9.74 5.05
N ALA A 79 11.02 -10.93 4.54
CA ALA A 79 10.85 -11.27 3.12
C ALA A 79 9.41 -11.12 2.68
N PHE A 80 8.48 -11.66 3.47
CA PHE A 80 7.05 -11.54 3.21
C PHE A 80 6.58 -10.09 3.22
N GLY A 81 6.98 -9.32 4.22
CA GLY A 81 6.61 -7.90 4.33
C GLY A 81 7.07 -7.09 3.12
N SER A 82 8.31 -7.31 2.64
CA SER A 82 8.83 -6.69 1.42
C SER A 82 7.96 -7.01 0.20
N ILE A 83 7.62 -8.30 -0.01
CA ILE A 83 6.77 -8.74 -1.13
C ILE A 83 5.36 -8.13 -1.02
N ALA A 84 4.76 -8.19 0.16
CA ALA A 84 3.41 -7.68 0.41
C ALA A 84 3.33 -6.17 0.18
N LEU A 85 4.29 -5.39 0.68
CA LEU A 85 4.34 -3.93 0.48
C LEU A 85 4.61 -3.56 -0.98
N LYS A 86 5.52 -4.26 -1.67
CA LYS A 86 5.73 -4.08 -3.13
C LYS A 86 4.43 -4.31 -3.91
N GLY A 87 3.70 -5.37 -3.59
CA GLY A 87 2.40 -5.68 -4.19
C GLY A 87 1.35 -4.61 -3.88
N LEU A 88 1.26 -4.17 -2.62
CA LEU A 88 0.33 -3.14 -2.17
C LEU A 88 0.58 -1.82 -2.90
N PHE A 89 1.80 -1.29 -2.86
CA PHE A 89 2.13 0.00 -3.46
C PHE A 89 1.99 -0.03 -4.98
N LYS A 90 2.42 -1.11 -5.63
CA LYS A 90 2.19 -1.28 -7.07
C LYS A 90 0.70 -1.23 -7.40
N ARG A 91 -0.12 -2.03 -6.71
CA ARG A 91 -1.58 -2.09 -6.94
C ARG A 91 -2.24 -0.74 -6.72
N THR A 92 -1.97 -0.09 -5.59
CA THR A 92 -2.55 1.22 -5.25
C THR A 92 -2.15 2.27 -6.27
N LEU A 93 -0.89 2.30 -6.70
CA LEU A 93 -0.42 3.26 -7.70
C LEU A 93 -1.02 2.98 -9.08
N THR A 94 -1.09 1.72 -9.50
CA THR A 94 -1.76 1.34 -10.76
C THR A 94 -3.21 1.82 -10.78
N SER A 95 -3.96 1.59 -9.69
CA SER A 95 -5.34 2.08 -9.58
C SER A 95 -5.42 3.60 -9.68
N ARG A 96 -4.51 4.32 -9.00
CA ARG A 96 -4.46 5.79 -9.05
C ARG A 96 -4.18 6.31 -10.46
N LEU A 97 -3.22 5.71 -11.18
CA LEU A 97 -2.85 6.10 -12.54
C LEU A 97 -3.93 5.74 -13.57
N LYS A 98 -4.70 4.66 -13.35
CA LYS A 98 -5.88 4.36 -14.17
C LYS A 98 -6.93 5.46 -14.06
N VAL A 99 -7.18 5.96 -12.84
CA VAL A 99 -8.08 7.11 -12.65
C VAL A 99 -7.57 8.35 -13.40
N GLU A 100 -6.27 8.65 -13.31
CA GLU A 100 -5.67 9.75 -14.06
C GLU A 100 -5.82 9.58 -15.58
N GLN A 101 -5.58 8.38 -16.10
CA GLN A 101 -5.79 8.11 -17.53
C GLN A 101 -7.26 8.30 -17.91
N SER A 102 -8.20 7.79 -17.12
CA SER A 102 -9.62 7.93 -17.39
C SER A 102 -10.10 9.39 -17.37
N LEU A 103 -9.55 10.22 -16.48
CA LEU A 103 -9.81 11.66 -16.44
C LEU A 103 -9.20 12.38 -17.65
N HIS A 104 -8.01 11.95 -18.09
CA HIS A 104 -7.38 12.47 -19.31
C HIS A 104 -8.19 12.15 -20.56
N ASP A 105 -8.65 10.90 -20.69
CA ASP A 105 -9.42 10.43 -21.83
C ASP A 105 -10.85 11.02 -21.85
N ASN A 106 -11.39 11.40 -20.69
CA ASN A 106 -12.76 11.90 -20.52
C ASN A 106 -12.79 13.17 -19.66
N PRO A 107 -12.35 14.33 -20.19
CA PRO A 107 -12.26 15.56 -19.41
C PRO A 107 -13.62 16.08 -18.92
N ASP A 108 -14.73 15.65 -19.54
CA ASP A 108 -16.08 16.01 -19.11
C ASP A 108 -16.45 15.48 -17.72
N ILE A 109 -15.79 14.42 -17.24
CA ILE A 109 -15.96 13.92 -15.86
C ILE A 109 -15.70 15.05 -14.85
N LEU A 110 -14.74 15.95 -15.13
CA LEU A 110 -14.39 17.07 -14.25
C LEU A 110 -15.45 18.18 -14.22
N LYS A 111 -16.39 18.20 -15.17
CA LYS A 111 -17.50 19.16 -15.20
C LYS A 111 -18.67 18.72 -14.31
N SER A 112 -18.71 17.44 -13.91
CA SER A 112 -19.76 16.89 -13.06
C SER A 112 -19.73 17.52 -11.67
N LYS A 113 -20.87 18.10 -11.25
CA LYS A 113 -21.03 18.65 -9.89
C LYS A 113 -21.41 17.54 -8.93
N ILE A 114 -20.65 17.40 -7.84
CA ILE A 114 -21.00 16.51 -6.72
C ILE A 114 -21.87 17.30 -5.74
N THR A 115 -23.18 17.02 -5.72
CA THR A 115 -24.14 17.71 -4.86
C THR A 115 -24.43 16.90 -3.60
N ALA A 116 -24.38 17.55 -2.44
CA ALA A 116 -24.69 16.96 -1.13
C ALA A 116 -23.98 15.62 -0.82
N PRO A 117 -22.63 15.55 -0.91
CA PRO A 117 -21.90 14.33 -0.55
C PRO A 117 -22.04 14.04 0.95
N VAL A 118 -22.31 12.78 1.29
CA VAL A 118 -22.32 12.29 2.67
C VAL A 118 -20.97 11.62 2.96
N PHE A 119 -20.31 12.07 4.02
CA PHE A 119 -19.04 11.50 4.47
C PHE A 119 -19.21 10.83 5.83
N ILE A 120 -18.76 9.58 5.95
CA ILE A 120 -18.69 8.86 7.22
C ILE A 120 -17.26 8.99 7.74
N ILE A 121 -17.10 9.70 8.86
CA ILE A 121 -15.82 9.85 9.56
C ILE A 121 -15.93 9.25 10.96
N GLY A 122 -14.84 8.65 11.43
CA GLY A 122 -14.79 8.01 12.74
C GLY A 122 -13.49 7.24 12.95
N MET A 123 -13.24 6.84 14.19
CA MET A 123 -12.09 5.99 14.50
C MET A 123 -12.27 4.60 13.87
N PRO A 124 -11.17 3.87 13.62
CA PRO A 124 -11.27 2.46 13.25
C PRO A 124 -12.13 1.70 14.26
N ARG A 125 -13.00 0.81 13.76
CA ARG A 125 -13.85 -0.11 14.56
C ARG A 125 -15.02 0.53 15.32
N THR A 126 -15.50 1.72 14.94
CA THR A 126 -16.69 2.37 15.55
C THR A 126 -17.99 2.16 14.76
N GLY A 127 -18.14 1.02 14.08
CA GLY A 127 -19.36 0.71 13.31
C GLY A 127 -19.53 1.47 11.99
N THR A 128 -18.51 2.22 11.53
CA THR A 128 -18.56 2.97 10.25
C THR A 128 -18.86 2.09 9.04
N THR A 129 -18.43 0.82 9.06
CA THR A 129 -18.77 -0.16 7.99
C THR A 129 -20.25 -0.48 7.95
N ILE A 130 -20.89 -0.71 9.10
CA ILE A 130 -22.34 -1.01 9.16
C ILE A 130 -23.12 0.22 8.69
N LEU A 131 -22.74 1.42 9.17
CA LEU A 131 -23.36 2.67 8.75
C LEU A 131 -23.22 2.89 7.24
N HIS A 132 -22.05 2.60 6.66
CA HIS A 132 -21.84 2.68 5.22
C HIS A 132 -22.72 1.71 4.44
N SER A 133 -22.88 0.47 4.93
CA SER A 133 -23.78 -0.51 4.30
C SER A 133 -25.23 -0.07 4.37
N LEU A 134 -25.69 0.45 5.51
CA LEU A 134 -27.07 0.92 5.67
C LEU A 134 -27.39 2.09 4.73
N LEU A 135 -26.49 3.06 4.61
CA LEU A 135 -26.69 4.19 3.68
C LEU A 135 -26.70 3.75 2.21
N ASN A 136 -26.10 2.60 1.86
CA ASN A 136 -26.10 2.08 0.50
C ASN A 136 -27.42 1.37 0.12
N GLU A 137 -28.27 1.02 1.08
CA GLU A 137 -29.60 0.43 0.83
C GLU A 137 -30.68 1.50 0.56
N ASP A 138 -30.39 2.77 0.84
CA ASP A 138 -31.31 3.91 0.73
C ASP A 138 -31.13 4.69 -0.61
N VAL A 139 -30.25 4.20 -1.50
CA VAL A 139 -29.93 4.81 -2.81
C VAL A 139 -30.54 4.02 -3.95
#